data_AF-A0A239F168-F1
#
_entry.id   AF-A0A239F168-F1
#
_cell.length_a   1.000
_cell.length_b   1.000
_cell.length_c   1.000
_cell.angle_alpha   90.00
_cell.angle_beta   90.00
_cell.angle_gamma   90.00
#
_symmetry.space_group_name_H-M   'P 1'
#
loop_
_entity.id
_entity.type
_entity.pdbx_description
1 polymer ?
#
loop_
_entity_poly.entity_id
_entity_poly.type
_entity_poly.pdbx_seq_one_letter_code
_entity_poly.pdbx_strand_id
1 'polypeptide(L)'
;MTTTLVLSFGVVTVERLSEASKPWVTAYELTGPRVSGVVEIAPMYDEPRVPGASGETAFELLPSAFEVAYGQNTWSRGGVSGTLEVLGSRLANSAIVHADQIDWRFSIRRIQTGIGDYPAPDGATARTREIIRALVELHRRDRKFVYEKAATFARARRLDRLNAIEREYREVDAMLRAIQARHANLQQRKSLMAGEWSFETAIDEAEPITVSLIK
;
A
#
# COMPACT_ATOMS: atom_id res chain seq x y z
N MET A 1 13.40 8.30 22.77
CA MET A 1 14.88 8.39 22.61
C MET A 1 15.19 9.73 22.01
N THR A 2 15.99 10.55 22.70
CA THR A 2 16.33 11.90 22.24
C THR A 2 17.78 11.93 21.78
N THR A 3 18.06 12.53 20.63
CA THR A 3 19.39 12.60 20.02
C THR A 3 19.51 13.92 19.26
N THR A 4 20.73 14.41 19.07
CA THR A 4 20.99 15.63 18.29
C THR A 4 21.64 15.28 16.96
N LEU A 5 21.22 15.98 15.91
CA LEU A 5 21.85 15.98 14.59
C LEU A 5 22.59 17.30 14.41
N VAL A 6 23.87 17.21 14.09
CA VAL A 6 24.68 18.39 13.71
C VAL A 6 24.63 18.49 12.19
N LEU A 7 23.92 19.50 11.69
CA LEU A 7 23.70 19.75 10.27
C LEU A 7 24.39 21.05 9.84
N SER A 8 24.56 21.26 8.54
CA SER A 8 25.23 22.42 7.95
C SER A 8 24.61 23.78 8.35
N PHE A 9 23.34 23.76 8.75
CA PHE A 9 22.56 24.94 9.13
C PHE A 9 22.24 25.04 10.63
N GLY A 10 22.80 24.15 11.46
CA GLY A 10 22.65 24.18 12.92
C GLY A 10 22.39 22.82 13.54
N VAL A 11 22.14 22.82 14.84
CA VAL A 11 21.79 21.61 15.60
C VAL A 11 20.28 21.40 15.57
N VAL A 12 19.86 20.19 15.20
CA VAL A 12 18.45 19.77 15.25
C VAL A 12 18.31 18.67 16.29
N THR A 13 17.43 18.87 17.25
CA THR A 13 17.05 17.85 18.22
C THR A 13 16.04 16.91 17.57
N VAL A 14 16.25 15.61 17.75
CA VAL A 14 15.41 14.54 17.26
C VAL A 14 14.90 13.75 18.45
N GLU A 15 13.59 13.60 18.56
CA GLU A 15 12.96 12.74 19.54
C GLU A 15 12.17 11.63 18.84
N ARG A 16 12.52 10.37 19.12
CA ARG A 16 11.71 9.22 18.70
C ARG A 16 10.48 9.14 19.59
N LEU A 17 9.30 9.31 18.99
CA LEU A 17 8.00 9.24 19.67
C LEU A 17 7.63 7.79 19.99
N SER A 18 6.86 7.58 21.07
CA SER A 18 6.38 6.27 21.49
C SER A 18 5.21 5.77 20.64
N GLU A 19 4.39 6.69 20.15
CA GLU A 19 3.24 6.42 19.29
C GLU A 19 3.53 6.86 17.86
N ALA A 20 3.06 6.06 16.90
CA ALA A 20 3.15 6.32 15.48
C ALA A 20 1.83 5.93 14.82
N SER A 21 1.61 6.39 13.59
CA SER A 21 0.40 6.08 12.80
C SER A 21 0.11 4.58 12.66
N LYS A 22 1.16 3.73 12.66
CA LYS A 22 1.10 2.27 12.56
C LYS A 22 2.18 1.60 13.42
N PRO A 23 2.00 0.33 13.83
CA PRO A 23 2.95 -0.35 14.72
C PRO A 23 4.34 -0.58 14.08
N TRP A 24 4.43 -0.67 12.75
CA TRP A 24 5.69 -0.78 12.01
C TRP A 24 6.29 0.58 11.62
N VAL A 25 5.60 1.69 11.89
CA VAL A 25 6.10 3.04 11.62
C VAL A 25 6.92 3.51 12.81
N THR A 26 7.90 4.36 12.52
CA THR A 26 8.66 5.10 13.51
C THR A 26 8.47 6.59 13.27
N ALA A 27 7.96 7.31 14.27
CA ALA A 27 7.80 8.75 14.21
C ALA A 27 8.96 9.45 14.95
N TYR A 28 9.48 10.50 14.34
CA TYR A 28 10.52 11.35 14.87
C TYR A 28 10.04 12.80 14.88
N GLU A 29 10.00 13.39 16.06
CA GLU A 29 9.81 14.83 16.22
C GLU A 29 11.16 15.54 16.07
N LEU A 30 11.16 16.58 15.25
CA LEU A 30 12.32 17.37 14.89
C LEU A 30 12.14 18.79 15.38
N THR A 31 13.11 19.32 16.12
CA THR A 31 13.10 20.69 16.63
C THR A 31 14.46 21.34 16.45
N GLY A 32 14.52 22.46 15.74
CA GLY A 32 15.76 23.19 15.53
C GLY A 32 15.58 24.54 14.83
N PRO A 33 16.68 25.22 14.44
CA PRO A 33 16.63 26.53 13.81
C PRO A 33 15.85 26.52 12.49
N ARG A 34 14.62 27.07 12.53
CA ARG A 34 13.67 27.10 11.39
C ARG A 34 13.34 25.70 10.85
N VAL A 35 13.32 24.71 11.73
CA VAL A 35 12.91 23.33 11.45
C VAL A 35 12.02 22.87 12.60
N SER A 36 10.81 22.41 12.29
CA SER A 36 9.90 21.86 13.28
C SER A 36 8.93 20.87 12.66
N GLY A 37 8.53 19.84 13.40
CA GLY A 37 7.45 18.94 13.01
C GLY A 37 7.85 17.48 13.07
N VAL A 38 6.99 16.60 12.53
CA VAL A 38 7.16 15.15 12.62
C VAL A 38 7.53 14.56 11.27
N VAL A 39 8.48 13.63 11.29
CA VAL A 39 8.81 12.76 10.16
C VAL A 39 8.52 11.32 10.56
N GLU A 40 7.75 10.62 9.73
CA GLU A 40 7.49 9.20 9.88
C GLU A 40 8.34 8.39 8.90
N ILE A 41 8.88 7.28 9.38
CA ILE A 41 9.67 6.33 8.58
C ILE A 41 9.00 4.97 8.65
N ALA A 42 8.70 4.40 7.48
CA ALA A 42 8.22 3.02 7.33
C ALA A 42 9.24 2.17 6.55
N PRO A 43 9.38 0.88 6.89
CA PRO A 43 10.10 -0.06 6.04
C PRO A 43 9.38 -0.23 4.71
N MET A 44 10.14 -0.37 3.63
CA MET A 44 9.66 -0.65 2.28
C MET A 44 10.53 -1.74 1.64
N TYR A 45 9.91 -2.56 0.80
CA TYR A 45 10.57 -3.63 0.06
C TYR A 45 10.32 -3.41 -1.42
N ASP A 46 11.26 -3.81 -2.26
CA ASP A 46 11.08 -3.79 -3.70
C ASP A 46 9.97 -4.79 -4.06
N GLU A 47 8.81 -4.24 -4.38
CA GLU A 47 7.74 -5.02 -5.00
C GLU A 47 8.06 -5.15 -6.49
N PRO A 48 7.89 -6.35 -7.08
CA PRO A 48 8.03 -6.51 -8.51
C PRO A 48 7.05 -5.56 -9.20
N ARG A 49 7.57 -4.65 -10.03
CA ARG A 49 6.79 -3.65 -10.78
C ARG A 49 5.82 -4.26 -11.79
N VAL A 50 5.82 -5.58 -11.96
CA VAL A 50 5.02 -6.32 -12.93
C VAL A 50 4.07 -7.27 -12.20
N PRO A 51 2.74 -7.18 -12.42
CA PRO A 51 1.80 -8.17 -11.93
C PRO A 51 2.17 -9.56 -12.48
N GLY A 52 2.44 -10.53 -11.60
CA GLY A 52 2.76 -11.91 -11.98
C GLY A 52 4.24 -12.28 -12.01
N ALA A 53 5.17 -11.34 -11.85
CA ALA A 53 6.56 -11.68 -11.58
C ALA A 53 6.71 -12.04 -10.08
N SER A 54 6.88 -13.33 -9.77
CA SER A 54 7.02 -13.87 -8.41
C SER A 54 8.38 -13.53 -7.78
N GLY A 55 8.75 -12.26 -7.76
CA GLY A 55 9.98 -11.75 -7.17
C GLY A 55 9.69 -10.70 -6.12
N GLU A 56 8.76 -10.98 -5.20
CA GLU A 56 8.62 -10.15 -4.00
C GLU A 56 9.78 -10.52 -3.07
N THR A 57 10.78 -9.65 -2.95
CA THR A 57 11.89 -9.85 -2.01
C THR A 57 11.49 -9.50 -0.57
N ALA A 58 10.20 -9.61 -0.22
CA ALA A 58 9.70 -9.48 1.15
C ALA A 58 10.24 -10.57 2.11
N PHE A 59 11.09 -11.49 1.61
CA PHE A 59 11.94 -12.38 2.40
C PHE A 59 13.25 -11.74 2.86
N GLU A 60 13.57 -10.52 2.42
CA GLU A 60 14.72 -9.79 2.93
C GLU A 60 14.57 -9.55 4.44
N LEU A 61 15.59 -9.94 5.20
CA LEU A 61 15.63 -9.76 6.65
C LEU A 61 15.64 -8.28 7.05
N LEU A 62 15.99 -7.38 6.12
CA LEU A 62 16.01 -5.93 6.31
C LEU A 62 15.30 -5.27 5.12
N PRO A 63 14.69 -4.09 5.31
CA PRO A 63 14.01 -3.40 4.23
C PRO A 63 15.00 -2.92 3.16
N SER A 64 14.66 -3.13 1.88
CA SER A 64 15.44 -2.63 0.73
C SER A 64 15.36 -1.11 0.60
N ALA A 65 14.29 -0.50 1.12
CA ALA A 65 14.07 0.93 1.11
C ALA A 65 13.28 1.40 2.35
N PHE A 66 13.22 2.71 2.54
CA PHE A 66 12.39 3.34 3.55
C PHE A 66 11.47 4.35 2.88
N GLU A 67 10.19 4.33 3.21
CA GLU A 67 9.32 5.46 2.92
C GLU A 67 9.43 6.47 4.06
N VAL A 68 9.87 7.69 3.76
CA VAL A 68 10.07 8.78 4.70
C VAL A 68 9.03 9.86 4.43
N ALA A 69 7.99 9.92 5.26
CA ALA A 69 6.97 10.95 5.18
C ALA A 69 7.33 12.16 6.02
N TYR A 70 7.49 13.29 5.35
CA TYR A 70 7.69 14.60 5.95
C TYR A 70 6.48 15.52 5.74
N GLY A 71 5.54 15.12 4.88
CA GLY A 71 4.23 15.73 4.72
C GLY A 71 3.13 14.67 4.63
N GLN A 72 1.90 15.09 4.39
CA GLN A 72 0.82 14.16 4.06
C GLN A 72 1.01 13.63 2.63
N ASN A 73 0.84 12.32 2.45
CA ASN A 73 0.82 11.66 1.15
C ASN A 73 -0.38 10.71 1.07
N THR A 74 -1.36 11.04 0.22
CA THR A 74 -2.55 10.20 -0.02
C THR A 74 -2.22 8.87 -0.69
N TRP A 75 -1.06 8.76 -1.33
CA TRP A 75 -0.58 7.55 -2.00
C TRP A 75 0.53 6.84 -1.21
N SER A 76 0.66 7.13 0.08
CA SER A 76 1.63 6.44 0.93
C SER A 76 1.36 4.94 0.95
N ARG A 77 2.38 4.14 0.63
CA ARG A 77 2.29 2.67 0.68
C ARG A 77 2.49 2.14 2.09
N GLY A 78 3.33 2.81 2.88
CA GLY A 78 3.58 2.50 4.28
C GLY A 78 2.48 2.99 5.23
N GLY A 79 1.53 3.79 4.73
CA GLY A 79 0.50 4.44 5.53
C GLY A 79 1.08 5.51 6.47
N VAL A 80 2.14 6.19 6.03
CA VAL A 80 2.89 7.18 6.78
C VAL A 80 2.45 8.61 6.46
N SER A 81 2.59 9.49 7.44
CA SER A 81 2.31 10.92 7.30
C SER A 81 3.28 11.75 8.14
N GLY A 82 3.69 12.91 7.62
CA GLY A 82 4.53 13.86 8.34
C GLY A 82 3.95 15.26 8.35
N THR A 83 4.58 16.13 9.14
CA THR A 83 4.19 17.55 9.32
C THR A 83 5.38 18.49 9.32
N LEU A 84 6.49 18.08 8.71
CA LEU A 84 7.74 18.83 8.72
C LEU A 84 7.59 20.21 8.08
N GLU A 85 8.08 21.22 8.78
CA GLU A 85 8.22 22.58 8.32
C GLU A 85 9.70 22.96 8.30
N VAL A 86 10.14 23.55 7.18
CA VAL A 86 11.51 23.99 6.98
C VAL A 86 11.50 25.40 6.39
N LEU A 87 12.20 26.34 7.04
CA LEU A 87 12.28 27.75 6.61
C LEU A 87 10.89 28.40 6.40
N GLY A 88 9.92 28.09 7.25
CA GLY A 88 8.55 28.62 7.12
C GLY A 88 7.71 27.96 6.03
N SER A 89 8.23 26.91 5.37
CA SER A 89 7.50 26.14 4.37
C SER A 89 7.09 24.79 4.94
N ARG A 90 5.79 24.57 5.08
CA ARG A 90 5.24 23.26 5.43
C ARG A 90 5.36 22.32 4.24
N LEU A 91 6.03 21.19 4.43
CA LEU A 91 6.35 20.27 3.35
C LEU A 91 5.17 19.34 3.04
N ALA A 92 5.17 18.80 1.82
CA ALA A 92 4.17 17.87 1.32
C ALA A 92 4.84 16.58 0.83
N ASN A 93 4.09 15.47 0.90
CA ASN A 93 4.47 14.14 0.43
C ASN A 93 5.51 13.38 1.27
N SER A 94 5.89 12.22 0.75
CA SER A 94 6.94 11.35 1.25
C SER A 94 8.01 11.12 0.17
N ALA A 95 9.16 10.62 0.59
CA ALA A 95 10.22 10.15 -0.29
C ALA A 95 10.50 8.68 -0.05
N ILE A 96 10.80 7.94 -1.11
CA ILE A 96 11.32 6.58 -1.01
C ILE A 96 12.84 6.67 -1.07
N VAL A 97 13.49 6.15 -0.03
CA VAL A 97 14.94 6.17 0.15
C VAL A 97 15.42 4.75 0.15
N HIS A 98 16.11 4.33 -0.92
CA HIS A 98 16.68 3.00 -0.99
C HIS A 98 17.88 2.86 -0.04
N ALA A 99 17.98 1.73 0.64
CA ALA A 99 18.98 1.49 1.68
C ALA A 99 20.40 1.36 1.10
N ASP A 100 20.51 1.03 -0.18
CA ASP A 100 21.75 0.82 -0.95
C ASP A 100 22.13 2.03 -1.83
N GLN A 101 21.21 2.96 -2.09
CA GLN A 101 21.48 4.12 -2.95
C GLN A 101 21.97 5.35 -2.20
N ILE A 102 22.92 6.04 -2.84
CA ILE A 102 23.53 7.29 -2.38
C ILE A 102 22.81 8.51 -2.99
N ASP A 103 21.92 8.32 -3.96
CA ASP A 103 21.27 9.45 -4.64
C ASP A 103 20.04 9.96 -3.87
N TRP A 104 20.26 10.95 -3.00
CA TRP A 104 19.22 11.64 -2.24
C TRP A 104 18.50 12.74 -3.05
N ARG A 105 18.54 12.68 -4.38
CA ARG A 105 17.89 13.67 -5.27
C ARG A 105 16.42 13.33 -5.51
N PHE A 106 15.60 13.41 -4.47
CA PHE A 106 14.14 13.42 -4.61
C PHE A 106 13.59 14.85 -4.61
N SER A 107 12.44 15.03 -5.24
CA SER A 107 11.74 16.33 -5.30
C SER A 107 11.08 16.63 -3.97
N ILE A 108 11.28 17.85 -3.46
CA ILE A 108 10.62 18.34 -2.25
C ILE A 108 9.50 19.28 -2.67
N ARG A 109 8.29 18.97 -2.23
CA ARG A 109 7.11 19.83 -2.42
C ARG A 109 6.69 20.45 -1.09
N ARG A 110 5.96 21.56 -1.17
CA ARG A 110 5.36 22.27 -0.05
C ARG A 110 3.85 22.34 -0.22
N ILE A 111 3.16 22.49 0.90
CA ILE A 111 1.74 22.79 0.94
C ILE A 111 1.56 24.28 0.68
N GLN A 112 0.80 24.62 -0.35
CA GLN A 112 0.33 25.98 -0.59
C GLN A 112 -1.17 25.91 -0.85
N THR A 113 -1.94 26.76 -0.17
CA THR A 113 -3.41 26.83 -0.30
C THR A 113 -4.15 25.49 -0.13
N GLY A 114 -3.64 24.60 0.74
CA GLY A 114 -4.25 23.29 1.01
C GLY A 114 -3.94 22.20 -0.02
N ILE A 115 -3.16 22.49 -1.07
CA ILE A 115 -2.71 21.52 -2.07
C ILE A 115 -1.19 21.32 -1.94
N GLY A 116 -0.76 20.06 -1.90
CA GLY A 116 0.64 19.65 -1.72
C GLY A 116 1.45 19.53 -3.00
N ASP A 117 1.34 20.51 -3.92
CA ASP A 117 1.90 20.37 -5.28
C ASP A 117 2.97 21.38 -5.70
N TYR A 118 3.31 22.35 -4.85
CA TYR A 118 4.26 23.39 -5.24
C TYR A 118 5.70 22.98 -4.88
N PRO A 119 6.70 23.24 -5.74
CA PRO A 119 8.10 23.05 -5.38
C PRO A 119 8.47 23.85 -4.13
N ALA A 120 9.22 23.24 -3.22
CA ALA A 120 9.79 23.97 -2.08
C ALA A 120 10.95 24.88 -2.55
N PRO A 121 11.16 26.04 -1.90
CA PRO A 121 12.31 26.89 -2.18
C PRO A 121 13.64 26.13 -2.07
N ASP A 122 14.65 26.48 -2.87
CA ASP A 122 15.92 25.74 -2.93
C ASP A 122 16.58 25.54 -1.56
N GLY A 123 16.55 26.59 -0.72
CA GLY A 123 17.06 26.51 0.65
C GLY A 123 16.30 25.51 1.52
N ALA A 124 14.98 25.41 1.37
CA ALA A 124 14.17 24.43 2.10
C ALA A 124 14.43 23.01 1.55
N THR A 125 14.54 22.87 0.23
CA THR A 125 14.86 21.60 -0.44
C THR A 125 16.20 21.04 0.02
N ALA A 126 17.26 21.85 0.03
CA ALA A 126 18.60 21.43 0.45
C ALA A 126 18.62 20.97 1.92
N ARG A 127 18.04 21.78 2.83
CA ARG A 127 17.96 21.45 4.26
C ARG A 127 17.14 20.20 4.51
N THR A 128 16.00 20.04 3.82
CA THR A 128 15.14 18.86 3.95
C THR A 128 15.86 17.59 3.56
N ARG A 129 16.61 17.59 2.45
CA ARG A 129 17.41 16.43 2.04
C ARG A 129 18.47 16.07 3.06
N GLU A 130 19.14 17.08 3.64
CA GLU A 130 20.14 16.88 4.69
C GLU A 130 19.53 16.27 5.96
N ILE A 131 18.36 16.79 6.40
CA ILE A 131 17.60 16.27 7.54
C ILE A 131 17.22 14.81 7.30
N ILE A 132 16.60 14.51 6.15
CA ILE A 132 16.12 13.16 5.83
C ILE A 132 17.29 12.17 5.75
N ARG A 133 18.42 12.56 5.15
CA ARG A 133 19.64 11.74 5.13
C ARG A 133 20.11 11.41 6.54
N ALA A 134 20.32 12.43 7.36
CA ALA A 134 20.82 12.25 8.72
C ALA A 134 19.84 11.44 9.59
N LEU A 135 18.53 11.64 9.40
CA LEU A 135 17.48 10.92 10.13
C LEU A 135 17.41 9.44 9.74
N VAL A 136 17.47 9.13 8.45
CA VAL A 136 17.49 7.73 7.98
C VAL A 136 18.78 7.04 8.43
N GLU A 137 19.93 7.71 8.40
CA GLU A 137 21.17 7.18 8.96
C GLU A 137 21.05 6.91 10.46
N LEU A 138 20.47 7.84 11.23
CA LEU A 138 20.20 7.63 12.66
C LEU A 138 19.27 6.45 12.88
N HIS A 139 18.19 6.33 12.10
CA HIS A 139 17.24 5.23 12.17
C HIS A 139 17.93 3.88 11.92
N ARG A 140 18.79 3.81 10.90
CA ARG A 140 19.53 2.59 10.51
C ARG A 140 20.61 2.16 11.49
N ARG A 141 21.13 3.06 12.34
CA ARG A 141 22.12 2.70 13.38
C ARG A 141 21.54 1.70 14.39
N ASP A 142 20.25 1.82 14.68
CA ASP A 142 19.53 0.92 15.59
C ASP A 142 18.99 -0.31 14.82
N ARG A 143 19.90 -1.16 14.34
CA ARG A 143 19.57 -2.29 13.46
C ARG A 143 18.52 -3.24 14.04
N LYS A 144 18.57 -3.47 15.36
CA LYS A 144 17.61 -4.34 16.05
C LYS A 144 16.19 -3.75 15.99
N PHE A 145 16.05 -2.46 16.29
CA PHE A 145 14.77 -1.79 16.20
C PHE A 145 14.22 -1.76 14.78
N VAL A 146 15.07 -1.45 13.78
CA VAL A 146 14.67 -1.48 12.36
C VAL A 146 14.17 -2.86 11.97
N TYR A 147 14.87 -3.92 12.38
CA TYR A 147 14.45 -5.30 12.14
C TYR A 147 13.08 -5.61 12.76
N GLU A 148 12.84 -5.20 14.00
CA GLU A 148 11.54 -5.42 14.67
C GLU A 148 10.38 -4.73 13.94
N LYS A 149 10.60 -3.50 13.47
CA LYS A 149 9.62 -2.76 12.65
C LYS A 149 9.40 -3.42 11.30
N ALA A 150 10.48 -3.83 10.64
CA ALA A 150 10.46 -4.54 9.36
C ALA A 150 9.70 -5.88 9.44
N ALA A 151 9.94 -6.67 10.48
CA ALA A 151 9.22 -7.93 10.72
C ALA A 151 7.74 -7.69 11.03
N THR A 152 7.40 -6.60 11.72
CA THR A 152 6.01 -6.23 11.99
C THR A 152 5.28 -5.82 10.72
N PHE A 153 5.93 -5.06 9.83
CA PHE A 153 5.39 -4.73 8.51
C PHE A 153 5.17 -5.97 7.64
N ALA A 154 6.17 -6.86 7.56
CA ALA A 154 6.08 -8.08 6.77
C ALA A 154 4.94 -8.99 7.23
N ARG A 155 4.74 -9.13 8.55
CA ARG A 155 3.61 -9.88 9.12
C ARG A 155 2.25 -9.28 8.73
N ALA A 156 2.11 -7.96 8.81
CA ALA A 156 0.89 -7.27 8.41
C ALA A 156 0.58 -7.50 6.92
N ARG A 157 1.57 -7.33 6.04
CA ARG A 157 1.40 -7.54 4.60
C ARG A 157 1.08 -8.97 4.20
N ARG A 158 1.66 -9.95 4.90
CA ARG A 158 1.33 -11.36 4.66
C ARG A 158 -0.17 -11.62 4.84
N LEU A 159 -0.77 -11.04 5.87
CA LEU A 159 -2.20 -11.18 6.12
C LEU A 159 -3.04 -10.50 5.02
N ASP A 160 -2.70 -9.26 4.66
CA ASP A 160 -3.37 -8.54 3.59
C ASP A 160 -3.31 -9.28 2.26
N ARG A 161 -2.17 -9.92 1.96
CA ARG A 161 -1.97 -10.73 0.76
C ARG A 161 -2.81 -12.00 0.77
N LEU A 162 -2.88 -12.72 1.89
CA LEU A 162 -3.77 -13.88 2.01
C LEU A 162 -5.22 -13.48 1.75
N ASN A 163 -5.66 -12.37 2.35
CA ASN A 163 -7.00 -11.84 2.15
C ASN A 163 -7.26 -11.38 0.70
N ALA A 164 -6.24 -10.86 -0.01
CA ALA A 164 -6.34 -10.52 -1.42
C ALA A 164 -6.45 -11.78 -2.30
N ILE A 165 -5.60 -12.78 -2.08
CA ILE A 165 -5.64 -14.06 -2.83
C ILE A 165 -6.98 -14.77 -2.63
N GLU A 166 -7.52 -14.77 -1.40
CA GLU A 166 -8.86 -15.33 -1.15
C GLU A 166 -9.95 -14.61 -1.92
N ARG A 167 -9.88 -13.28 -2.04
CA ARG A 167 -10.84 -12.50 -2.84
C ARG A 167 -10.72 -12.83 -4.33
N GLU A 168 -9.50 -12.86 -4.86
CA GLU A 168 -9.24 -13.25 -6.25
C GLU A 168 -9.74 -14.67 -6.54
N TYR A 169 -9.52 -15.62 -5.63
CA TYR A 169 -10.02 -16.99 -5.78
C TYR A 169 -11.55 -17.03 -5.85
N ARG A 170 -12.25 -16.27 -4.98
CA ARG A 170 -13.72 -16.16 -5.02
C ARG A 170 -14.22 -15.53 -6.32
N GLU A 171 -13.52 -14.53 -6.85
CA GLU A 171 -13.85 -13.89 -8.12
C GLU A 171 -13.65 -14.87 -9.29
N VAL A 172 -12.54 -15.61 -9.32
CA VAL A 172 -12.27 -16.64 -10.33
C VAL A 172 -13.32 -17.75 -10.28
N ASP A 173 -13.68 -18.24 -9.08
CA ASP A 173 -14.73 -19.23 -8.90
C ASP A 173 -16.09 -18.72 -9.41
N ALA A 174 -16.42 -17.46 -9.15
CA ALA A 174 -17.65 -16.83 -9.66
C ALA A 174 -17.65 -16.74 -11.19
N MET A 175 -16.51 -16.36 -11.79
CA MET A 175 -16.35 -16.33 -13.24
C MET A 175 -16.46 -17.73 -13.86
N LEU A 176 -15.85 -18.75 -13.23
CA LEU A 176 -15.93 -20.13 -13.70
C LEU A 176 -17.38 -20.62 -13.71
N ARG A 177 -18.14 -20.37 -12.65
CA ARG A 177 -19.58 -20.70 -12.59
C ARG A 177 -20.38 -19.98 -13.67
N ALA A 178 -20.09 -18.70 -13.92
CA ALA A 178 -20.74 -17.94 -14.98
C ALA A 178 -20.45 -18.52 -16.38
N ILE A 179 -19.21 -18.94 -16.63
CA ILE A 179 -18.81 -19.60 -17.90
C ILE A 179 -19.51 -20.95 -18.05
N GLN A 180 -19.54 -21.77 -16.99
CA GLN A 180 -20.22 -23.07 -17.00
C GLN A 180 -21.72 -22.92 -17.27
N ALA A 181 -22.39 -21.97 -16.60
CA ALA A 181 -23.81 -21.67 -16.84
C ALA A 181 -24.06 -21.20 -18.28
N ARG A 182 -23.18 -20.34 -18.81
CA ARG A 182 -23.26 -19.89 -20.21
C ARG A 182 -23.05 -21.05 -21.19
N HIS A 183 -22.11 -21.96 -20.90
CA HIS A 183 -21.88 -23.15 -21.72
C HIS A 183 -23.09 -24.09 -21.71
N ALA A 184 -23.69 -24.36 -20.54
CA ALA A 184 -24.90 -25.16 -20.42
C ALA A 184 -26.06 -24.56 -21.24
N ASN A 185 -26.28 -23.25 -21.13
CA ASN A 185 -27.29 -22.54 -21.93
C ASN A 185 -27.02 -22.65 -23.45
N LEU A 186 -25.76 -22.58 -23.88
CA LEU A 186 -25.41 -22.75 -25.29
C LEU A 186 -25.63 -24.18 -25.78
N GLN A 187 -25.31 -25.19 -24.97
CA GLN A 187 -25.59 -26.60 -25.31
C GLN A 187 -27.10 -26.86 -25.41
N GLN A 188 -27.91 -26.32 -24.49
CA GLN A 188 -29.37 -26.42 -24.55
C GLN A 188 -29.93 -25.73 -25.80
N ARG A 189 -29.44 -24.54 -26.16
CA ARG A 189 -29.83 -23.89 -27.42
C ARG A 189 -29.42 -24.69 -28.65
N LYS A 190 -28.24 -25.32 -28.61
CA LYS A 190 -27.76 -26.18 -29.70
C LYS A 190 -28.64 -27.42 -29.85
N SER A 191 -29.04 -28.09 -28.77
CA SER A 191 -29.93 -29.26 -28.86
C SER A 191 -31.33 -28.88 -29.38
N LEU A 192 -31.86 -27.72 -28.96
CA LEU A 192 -33.12 -27.18 -29.49
C LEU A 192 -33.03 -26.88 -31.00
N MET A 193 -31.90 -26.32 -31.47
CA MET A 193 -31.69 -26.02 -32.90
C MET A 193 -31.35 -27.26 -33.74
N ALA A 194 -30.77 -28.30 -33.13
CA ALA A 194 -30.43 -29.56 -33.80
C ALA A 194 -31.64 -30.50 -33.94
N GLY A 195 -32.82 -30.13 -33.43
CA GLY A 195 -34.05 -30.91 -33.59
C GLY A 195 -34.18 -32.13 -32.67
N GLU A 196 -33.40 -32.22 -31.60
CA GLU A 196 -33.45 -33.35 -30.64
C GLU A 196 -34.49 -33.17 -29.53
N TRP A 197 -35.25 -32.07 -29.55
CA TRP A 197 -36.46 -31.93 -28.74
C TRP A 197 -37.69 -32.05 -29.64
N SER A 198 -38.07 -33.30 -29.91
CA SER A 198 -39.38 -33.58 -30.52
C SER A 198 -40.47 -33.16 -29.54
N PHE A 199 -41.39 -32.32 -30.03
CA PHE A 199 -42.61 -31.90 -29.34
C PHE A 199 -43.49 -33.08 -28.85
N GLU A 200 -43.22 -34.31 -29.32
CA GLU A 200 -43.97 -35.52 -28.98
C GLU A 200 -43.75 -36.01 -27.54
N THR A 201 -42.57 -35.81 -26.93
CA THR A 201 -42.32 -36.26 -25.54
C THR A 201 -42.96 -35.39 -24.46
N ALA A 202 -43.51 -34.22 -24.80
CA ALA A 202 -44.17 -33.33 -23.83
C ALA A 202 -45.69 -33.54 -23.74
N ILE A 203 -46.29 -34.33 -24.65
CA ILE A 203 -47.74 -34.54 -24.69
C ILE A 203 -48.16 -35.83 -23.94
N ASP A 204 -47.26 -36.82 -23.81
CA ASP A 204 -47.57 -38.07 -23.10
C ASP A 204 -47.52 -37.98 -21.56
N GLU A 205 -46.92 -36.92 -20.97
CA GLU A 205 -46.96 -36.70 -19.51
C GLU A 205 -48.19 -35.89 -19.03
N ALA A 206 -49.09 -35.54 -19.95
CA ALA A 206 -50.36 -34.88 -19.64
C ALA A 206 -51.55 -35.84 -19.85
N GLU A 207 -51.53 -37.01 -19.23
CA GLU A 207 -52.76 -37.78 -19.07
C GLU A 207 -53.75 -36.99 -18.19
N PRO A 208 -55.00 -36.78 -18.62
CA PRO A 208 -55.99 -36.04 -17.85
C PRO A 208 -56.42 -36.86 -16.63
N ILE A 209 -56.30 -36.25 -15.45
CA ILE A 209 -56.97 -36.72 -14.23
C ILE A 209 -58.48 -36.78 -14.50
N THR A 210 -59.00 -37.98 -14.73
CA THR A 210 -60.44 -38.23 -14.79
C THR A 210 -61.05 -37.92 -13.42
N VAL A 211 -61.83 -36.84 -13.38
CA VAL A 211 -62.69 -36.47 -12.25
C VAL A 211 -63.85 -37.48 -12.18
N SER A 212 -63.86 -38.32 -11.14
CA SER A 212 -65.03 -39.10 -10.75
C SER A 212 -65.83 -38.30 -9.72
N LEU A 213 -66.92 -37.67 -10.19
CA LEU A 213 -68.01 -37.20 -9.36
C LEU A 213 -68.83 -38.41 -8.90
N ILE A 214 -68.82 -38.72 -7.60
CA ILE A 214 -69.80 -39.62 -6.98
C ILE A 214 -70.90 -38.76 -6.35
N LYS A 215 -72.14 -39.05 -6.77
CA LYS A 215 -73.40 -38.54 -6.21
C LYS A 215 -73.72 -39.18 -4.87
#